data_AF-A0A1T4NWS5-F1
#
_entry.id   AF-A0A1T4NWS5-F1
#
_cell.length_a   1.000
_cell.length_b   1.000
_cell.length_c   1.000
_cell.angle_alpha   90.00
_cell.angle_beta   90.00
_cell.angle_gamma   90.00
#
_symmetry.space_group_name_H-M   'P 1'
#
loop_
_entity.id
_entity.type
_entity.pdbx_description
1 polymer ?
#
loop_
_entity_poly.entity_id
_entity_poly.type
_entity_poly.pdbx_seq_one_letter_code
_entity_poly.pdbx_strand_id
1 'polypeptide(L)'
;MNQDNLEYLKKQLFFAGFGEGLVTQLEKRIKEGQTEFQISASHEFGKDKMEATLYFTRSKQEGSDMYFFNKYDATLQNHNGTASQTFFINNKGKSVGLDEACNLLCGRSVYKEITPKEGDAYKAWIKLDFSNRDENGQAKVNYFNNSYGYDLHEAVGRIPLKELGDPDRMEALYVALQRGQLAHATLIKGGKEISVQLAADPKFKTVKMFDMDNVKLYVPGPKQDVRYGQAPVDQTAKQKEVGQSLGSPTRESSEKGKSVGTSDAKKKEVTANNSVSDELLPKKRAGKSKGLTA
;
A
#
# COMPACT_ATOMS: atom_id res chain seq x y z
N MET A 1 19.17 -31.16 13.96
CA MET A 1 18.32 -30.48 12.96
C MET A 1 16.90 -30.50 13.51
N ASN A 2 16.29 -29.33 13.64
CA ASN A 2 14.93 -29.20 14.14
C ASN A 2 13.90 -29.55 13.06
N GLN A 3 13.18 -30.66 13.20
CA GLN A 3 12.26 -31.11 12.16
C GLN A 3 11.01 -30.24 12.06
N ASP A 4 10.50 -29.75 13.19
CA ASP A 4 9.30 -28.89 13.23
C ASP A 4 9.58 -27.53 12.60
N ASN A 5 10.75 -26.95 12.87
CA ASN A 5 11.18 -25.70 12.23
C ASN A 5 11.39 -25.86 10.73
N LEU A 6 11.98 -26.97 10.29
CA LEU A 6 12.14 -27.26 8.88
C LEU A 6 10.76 -27.34 8.20
N GLU A 7 9.80 -28.08 8.77
CA GLU A 7 8.44 -28.19 8.24
C GLU A 7 7.71 -26.84 8.19
N TYR A 8 7.91 -26.01 9.22
CA TYR A 8 7.41 -24.64 9.24
C TYR A 8 7.98 -23.81 8.08
N LEU A 9 9.30 -23.86 7.84
CA LEU A 9 9.95 -23.13 6.74
C LEU A 9 9.50 -23.63 5.37
N LYS A 10 9.26 -24.93 5.19
CA LYS A 10 8.69 -25.49 3.96
C LYS A 10 7.32 -24.90 3.66
N LYS A 11 6.42 -24.90 4.65
CA LYS A 11 5.09 -24.28 4.52
C LYS A 11 5.18 -22.79 4.24
N GLN A 12 6.09 -22.09 4.91
CA GLN A 12 6.29 -20.66 4.71
C GLN A 12 6.74 -20.35 3.27
N LEU A 13 7.65 -21.14 2.70
CA LEU A 13 8.06 -21.04 1.30
C LEU A 13 6.90 -21.30 0.34
N PHE A 14 6.10 -22.34 0.60
CA PHE A 14 4.93 -22.67 -0.19
C PHE A 14 3.94 -21.51 -0.22
N PHE A 15 3.53 -21.00 0.94
CA PHE A 15 2.58 -19.89 1.05
C PHE A 15 3.13 -18.54 0.56
N ALA A 16 4.45 -18.37 0.56
CA ALA A 16 5.11 -17.21 -0.05
C ALA A 16 5.19 -17.30 -1.58
N GLY A 17 4.75 -18.40 -2.20
CA GLY A 17 4.69 -18.55 -3.66
C GLY A 17 5.96 -19.14 -4.28
N PHE A 18 6.88 -19.69 -3.49
CA PHE A 18 8.10 -20.35 -4.00
C PHE A 18 7.92 -21.86 -4.23
N GLY A 19 6.79 -22.42 -3.80
CA GLY A 19 6.46 -23.84 -3.96
C GLY A 19 7.44 -24.78 -3.25
N GLU A 20 7.55 -26.01 -3.76
CA GLU A 20 8.37 -27.07 -3.15
C GLU A 20 9.78 -27.17 -3.75
N GLY A 21 10.06 -26.50 -4.87
CA GLY A 21 11.33 -26.63 -5.61
C GLY A 21 12.58 -26.22 -4.83
N LEU A 22 12.42 -25.40 -3.79
CA LEU A 22 13.52 -24.92 -2.94
C LEU A 22 13.76 -25.81 -1.70
N VAL A 23 12.86 -26.77 -1.43
CA VAL A 23 12.86 -27.55 -0.17
C VAL A 23 14.14 -28.35 -0.01
N THR A 24 14.61 -29.05 -1.06
CA THR A 24 15.84 -29.84 -1.00
C THR A 24 17.07 -28.97 -0.71
N GLN A 25 17.12 -27.77 -1.29
CA GLN A 25 18.22 -26.83 -1.05
C GLN A 25 18.18 -26.29 0.38
N LEU A 26 16.99 -25.93 0.87
CA LEU A 26 16.76 -25.49 2.25
C LEU A 26 17.23 -26.55 3.25
N GLU A 27 16.80 -27.81 3.08
CA GLU A 27 17.20 -28.91 3.94
C GLU A 27 18.71 -29.10 3.97
N LYS A 28 19.36 -29.06 2.80
CA LYS A 28 20.81 -29.20 2.69
C LYS A 28 21.53 -28.09 3.47
N ARG A 29 21.14 -26.82 3.28
CA ARG A 29 21.75 -25.67 3.96
C ARG A 29 21.59 -25.72 5.48
N ILE A 30 20.43 -26.16 5.97
CA ILE A 30 20.18 -26.36 7.40
C ILE A 30 21.01 -27.52 7.95
N LYS A 31 21.11 -28.65 7.23
CA LYS A 31 21.94 -29.81 7.62
C LYS A 31 23.43 -29.47 7.71
N GLU A 32 23.91 -28.60 6.82
CA GLU A 32 25.29 -28.08 6.83
C GLU A 32 25.56 -27.13 8.00
N GLY A 33 24.53 -26.68 8.72
CA GLY A 33 24.69 -25.85 9.93
C GLY A 33 25.13 -24.41 9.67
N GLN A 34 24.97 -23.90 8.44
CA GLN A 34 25.33 -22.52 8.08
C GLN A 34 24.56 -21.53 8.97
N THR A 35 25.22 -20.51 9.52
CA THR A 35 24.55 -19.52 10.39
C THR A 35 23.69 -18.55 9.61
N GLU A 36 24.08 -18.24 8.37
CA GLU A 36 23.33 -17.42 7.43
C GLU A 36 23.50 -18.01 6.03
N PHE A 37 22.43 -18.02 5.23
CA PHE A 37 22.51 -18.49 3.85
C PHE A 37 21.41 -17.87 2.98
N GLN A 38 21.60 -17.99 1.68
CA GLN A 38 20.66 -17.52 0.68
C GLN A 38 20.26 -18.65 -0.26
N ILE A 39 19.02 -18.58 -0.76
CA ILE A 39 18.51 -19.46 -1.82
C ILE A 39 17.97 -18.56 -2.92
N SER A 40 18.42 -18.79 -4.16
CA SER A 40 17.90 -18.09 -5.33
C SER A 40 16.72 -18.85 -5.94
N ALA A 41 15.76 -18.10 -6.45
CA ALA A 41 14.59 -18.62 -7.15
C ALA A 41 14.33 -17.78 -8.40
N SER A 42 13.83 -18.44 -9.45
CA SER A 42 13.45 -17.79 -10.70
C SER A 42 12.05 -18.26 -11.07
N HIS A 43 11.20 -17.35 -11.53
CA HIS A 43 9.84 -17.65 -11.96
C HIS A 43 9.47 -16.79 -13.17
N GLU A 44 8.69 -17.36 -14.09
CA GLU A 44 8.19 -16.66 -15.27
C GLU A 44 6.68 -16.41 -15.13
N PHE A 45 6.28 -15.15 -15.19
CA PHE A 45 4.88 -14.72 -15.21
C PHE A 45 4.51 -14.30 -16.63
N GLY A 46 4.19 -15.30 -17.47
CA GLY A 46 3.93 -15.07 -18.89
C GLY A 46 5.21 -14.63 -19.62
N LYS A 47 5.33 -13.34 -19.95
CA LYS A 47 6.54 -12.76 -20.59
C LYS A 47 7.46 -12.07 -19.58
N ASP A 48 7.00 -11.88 -18.36
CA ASP A 48 7.73 -11.19 -17.32
C ASP A 48 8.60 -12.20 -16.56
N LYS A 49 9.86 -11.86 -16.33
CA LYS A 49 10.79 -12.71 -15.58
C LYS A 49 11.01 -12.16 -14.18
N MET A 50 10.85 -13.01 -13.18
CA MET A 50 11.00 -12.68 -11.78
C MET A 50 12.16 -13.47 -11.17
N GLU A 51 13.17 -12.77 -10.67
CA GLU A 51 14.27 -13.35 -9.89
C GLU A 51 14.09 -12.98 -8.42
N ALA A 52 14.37 -13.91 -7.51
CA ALA A 52 14.30 -13.68 -6.08
C ALA A 52 15.49 -14.30 -5.35
N THR A 53 16.00 -13.59 -4.35
CA THR A 53 17.01 -14.10 -3.40
C THR A 53 16.39 -14.12 -2.02
N LEU A 54 16.26 -15.30 -1.44
CA LEU A 54 15.65 -15.53 -0.13
C LEU A 54 16.73 -15.60 0.94
N TYR A 55 16.56 -14.88 2.05
CA TYR A 55 17.56 -14.73 3.10
C TYR A 55 17.15 -15.47 4.37
N PHE A 56 17.99 -16.40 4.82
CA PHE A 56 17.78 -17.21 6.00
C PHE A 56 18.88 -17.00 7.02
N THR A 57 18.51 -17.04 8.30
CA THR A 57 19.47 -17.00 9.40
C THR A 57 19.11 -18.02 10.47
N ARG A 58 20.12 -18.58 11.11
CA ARG A 58 19.98 -19.37 12.33
C ARG A 58 19.73 -18.43 13.52
N SER A 59 18.91 -18.88 14.46
CA SER A 59 18.71 -18.18 15.73
C SER A 59 20.04 -17.95 16.45
N LYS A 60 20.20 -16.74 16.99
CA LYS A 60 21.36 -16.38 17.84
C LYS A 60 21.17 -16.80 19.31
N GLN A 61 19.99 -17.31 19.66
CA GLN A 61 19.72 -17.79 21.01
C GLN A 61 20.58 -19.03 21.31
N GLU A 62 21.25 -19.02 22.45
CA GLU A 62 22.08 -20.13 22.89
C GLU A 62 21.26 -21.42 23.02
N GLY A 63 21.81 -22.52 22.49
CA GLY A 63 21.11 -23.82 22.44
C GLY A 63 20.02 -23.94 21.37
N SER A 64 19.68 -22.86 20.65
CA SER A 64 18.66 -22.92 19.60
C SER A 64 19.21 -23.51 18.29
N ASP A 65 18.41 -24.36 17.67
CA ASP A 65 18.64 -24.91 16.33
C ASP A 65 17.60 -24.44 15.30
N MET A 66 16.80 -23.43 15.67
CA MET A 66 15.83 -22.75 14.82
C MET A 66 16.50 -21.92 13.72
N TYR A 67 15.88 -21.93 12.54
CA TYR A 67 16.16 -21.08 11.39
C TYR A 67 14.94 -20.22 11.06
N PHE A 68 15.20 -19.04 10.48
CA PHE A 68 14.18 -18.08 10.09
C PHE A 68 14.35 -17.66 8.65
N PHE A 69 13.24 -17.62 7.90
CA PHE A 69 13.16 -16.93 6.61
C PHE A 69 12.81 -15.46 6.90
N ASN A 70 13.74 -14.54 6.63
CA ASN A 70 13.64 -13.15 7.13
C ASN A 70 13.08 -12.18 6.09
N LYS A 71 13.55 -12.30 4.85
CA LYS A 71 13.21 -11.42 3.73
C LYS A 71 13.54 -12.10 2.42
N TYR A 72 13.00 -11.58 1.33
CA TYR A 72 13.50 -11.86 0.00
C TYR A 72 13.65 -10.57 -0.79
N ASP A 73 14.73 -10.50 -1.57
CA ASP A 73 14.96 -9.43 -2.52
C ASP A 73 14.47 -9.91 -3.87
N ALA A 74 13.57 -9.14 -4.49
CA ALA A 74 12.81 -9.56 -5.65
C ALA A 74 13.05 -8.57 -6.80
N THR A 75 13.33 -9.10 -7.99
CA THR A 75 13.61 -8.31 -9.20
C THR A 75 12.75 -8.78 -10.36
N LEU A 76 11.91 -7.87 -10.86
CA LEU A 76 11.07 -8.08 -12.03
C LEU A 76 11.75 -7.48 -13.25
N GLN A 77 11.81 -8.24 -14.33
CA GLN A 77 12.20 -7.79 -15.66
C GLN A 77 11.00 -7.93 -16.60
N ASN A 78 10.56 -6.83 -17.18
CA ASN A 78 9.47 -6.82 -18.15
C ASN A 78 9.68 -5.76 -19.23
N HIS A 79 8.68 -5.57 -20.08
CA HIS A 79 8.71 -4.59 -21.16
C HIS A 79 8.90 -3.13 -20.69
N ASN A 80 8.57 -2.82 -19.43
CA ASN A 80 8.77 -1.49 -18.83
C ASN A 80 10.16 -1.32 -18.21
N GLY A 81 11.01 -2.35 -18.25
CA GLY A 81 12.35 -2.37 -17.69
C GLY A 81 12.47 -3.26 -16.45
N THR A 82 13.45 -2.93 -15.61
CA THR A 82 13.78 -3.69 -14.41
C THR A 82 13.35 -2.93 -13.16
N ALA A 83 12.66 -3.61 -12.24
CA ALA A 83 12.27 -3.07 -10.94
C ALA A 83 12.63 -4.06 -9.83
N SER A 84 13.22 -3.57 -8.75
CA SER A 84 13.62 -4.39 -7.60
C SER A 84 13.04 -3.83 -6.30
N GLN A 85 12.70 -4.73 -5.39
CA GLN A 85 12.20 -4.41 -4.05
C GLN A 85 12.51 -5.54 -3.06
N THR A 86 12.88 -5.19 -1.84
CA THR A 86 12.98 -6.09 -0.70
C THR A 86 11.62 -6.24 -0.03
N PHE A 87 11.22 -7.48 0.23
CA PHE A 87 10.01 -7.83 0.97
C PHE A 87 10.40 -8.59 2.23
N PHE A 88 9.97 -8.06 3.37
CA PHE A 88 10.21 -8.69 4.67
C PHE A 88 9.14 -9.75 4.96
N ILE A 89 9.59 -10.85 5.55
CA ILE A 89 8.73 -11.94 5.97
C ILE A 89 8.30 -11.69 7.41
N ASN A 90 6.99 -11.72 7.62
CA ASN A 90 6.38 -11.57 8.92
C ASN A 90 6.01 -12.94 9.49
N ASN A 91 6.61 -13.29 10.62
CA ASN A 91 6.30 -14.54 11.32
C ASN A 91 5.01 -14.48 12.16
N LYS A 92 4.38 -13.30 12.27
CA LYS A 92 3.15 -13.05 13.05
C LYS A 92 1.93 -12.72 12.19
N GLY A 93 2.09 -12.66 10.86
CA GLY A 93 1.04 -12.17 9.96
C GLY A 93 1.25 -12.60 8.53
N LYS A 94 0.41 -12.10 7.62
CA LYS A 94 0.50 -12.45 6.21
C LYS A 94 1.62 -11.64 5.54
N SER A 95 2.57 -12.34 4.94
CA SER A 95 3.63 -11.72 4.14
C SER A 95 3.17 -11.45 2.72
N VAL A 96 3.83 -10.53 2.03
CA VAL A 96 3.70 -10.38 0.58
C VAL A 96 4.31 -11.63 -0.07
N GLY A 97 3.54 -12.33 -0.89
CA GLY A 97 4.03 -13.48 -1.67
C GLY A 97 4.64 -13.07 -3.00
N LEU A 98 5.25 -14.02 -3.72
CA LEU A 98 5.93 -13.76 -4.99
C LEU A 98 5.01 -13.16 -6.07
N ASP A 99 3.79 -13.68 -6.23
CA ASP A 99 2.80 -13.14 -7.18
C ASP A 99 2.41 -11.69 -6.85
N GLU A 100 2.19 -11.41 -5.57
CA GLU A 100 1.83 -10.08 -5.08
C GLU A 100 3.00 -9.10 -5.24
N ALA A 101 4.23 -9.57 -4.99
CA ALA A 101 5.44 -8.81 -5.25
C ALA A 101 5.61 -8.49 -6.73
N CYS A 102 5.36 -9.46 -7.63
CA CYS A 102 5.33 -9.21 -9.07
C CYS A 102 4.30 -8.11 -9.41
N ASN A 103 3.09 -8.19 -8.85
CA ASN A 103 2.05 -7.18 -9.07
C ASN A 103 2.47 -5.79 -8.58
N LEU A 104 3.07 -5.70 -7.39
CA LEU A 104 3.62 -4.45 -6.85
C LEU A 104 4.74 -3.89 -7.72
N LEU A 105 5.63 -4.75 -8.22
CA LEU A 105 6.73 -4.37 -9.11
C LEU A 105 6.24 -3.92 -10.50
N CYS A 106 5.10 -4.44 -10.97
CA CYS A 106 4.37 -3.89 -12.12
C CYS A 106 3.69 -2.54 -11.84
N GLY A 107 3.82 -1.96 -10.63
CA GLY A 107 3.18 -0.70 -10.24
C GLY A 107 1.68 -0.81 -9.91
N ARG A 108 1.17 -2.02 -9.71
CA ARG A 108 -0.21 -2.27 -9.24
C ARG A 108 -0.26 -2.18 -7.71
N SER A 109 -1.45 -2.33 -7.14
CA SER A 109 -1.69 -2.22 -5.70
C SER A 109 -2.24 -3.53 -5.15
N VAL A 110 -1.77 -3.92 -3.97
CA VAL A 110 -2.15 -5.19 -3.30
C VAL A 110 -2.80 -4.87 -1.97
N TYR A 111 -3.94 -5.49 -1.68
CA TYR A 111 -4.62 -5.40 -0.40
C TYR A 111 -4.12 -6.50 0.54
N LYS A 112 -3.63 -6.11 1.72
CA LYS A 112 -3.07 -7.04 2.69
C LYS A 112 -3.43 -6.64 4.12
N GLU A 113 -3.46 -7.64 4.99
CA GLU A 113 -3.37 -7.44 6.42
C GLU A 113 -1.90 -7.25 6.81
N ILE A 114 -1.61 -6.10 7.40
CA ILE A 114 -0.28 -5.68 7.84
C ILE A 114 -0.21 -5.86 9.35
N THR A 115 0.80 -6.58 9.82
CA THR A 115 1.10 -6.70 11.24
C THR A 115 2.38 -5.90 11.52
N PRO A 116 2.28 -4.67 12.05
CA PRO A 116 3.45 -3.86 12.37
C PRO A 116 4.27 -4.46 13.52
N LYS A 117 5.47 -3.92 13.77
CA LYS A 117 6.28 -4.30 14.94
C LYS A 117 5.58 -3.96 16.26
N GLU A 118 4.88 -2.82 16.26
CA GLU A 118 4.13 -2.28 17.39
C GLU A 118 2.72 -1.89 16.92
N GLY A 119 1.71 -2.14 17.75
CA GLY A 119 0.30 -1.89 17.45
C GLY A 119 -0.43 -3.09 16.84
N ASP A 120 -1.71 -2.90 16.60
CA ASP A 120 -2.60 -3.95 16.10
C ASP A 120 -2.43 -4.18 14.60
N ALA A 121 -2.74 -5.41 14.17
CA ALA A 121 -2.84 -5.72 12.75
C ALA A 121 -3.95 -4.88 12.11
N TYR A 122 -3.71 -4.36 10.91
CA TYR A 122 -4.68 -3.57 10.16
C TYR A 122 -4.64 -3.94 8.68
N LYS A 123 -5.75 -3.74 7.99
CA LYS A 123 -5.80 -3.95 6.53
C LYS A 123 -5.49 -2.66 5.79
N ALA A 124 -4.72 -2.77 4.72
CA ALA A 124 -4.38 -1.65 3.86
C ALA A 124 -4.09 -2.10 2.43
N TRP A 125 -4.25 -1.18 1.50
CA TRP A 125 -3.66 -1.31 0.18
C TRP A 125 -2.20 -0.87 0.21
N ILE A 126 -1.33 -1.64 -0.43
CA ILE A 126 0.09 -1.38 -0.60
C ILE A 126 0.34 -0.92 -2.03
N LYS A 127 1.15 0.12 -2.22
CA LYS A 127 1.63 0.56 -3.54
C LYS A 127 3.09 1.03 -3.44
N LEU A 128 3.92 0.62 -4.40
CA LEU A 128 5.28 1.12 -4.54
C LEU A 128 5.28 2.45 -5.29
N ASP A 129 6.04 3.41 -4.78
CA ASP A 129 6.29 4.70 -5.41
C ASP A 129 7.73 4.75 -5.94
N PHE A 130 7.90 4.35 -7.20
CA PHE A 130 9.20 4.31 -7.85
C PHE A 130 9.82 5.68 -8.10
N SER A 131 9.06 6.77 -7.94
CA SER A 131 9.57 8.14 -8.03
C SER A 131 10.27 8.60 -6.76
N ASN A 132 10.07 7.90 -5.64
CA ASN A 132 10.68 8.19 -4.35
C ASN A 132 11.41 6.94 -3.85
N ARG A 133 12.74 6.95 -3.93
CA ARG A 133 13.58 5.84 -3.45
C ARG A 133 14.34 6.22 -2.19
N ASP A 134 14.57 5.23 -1.32
CA ASP A 134 15.46 5.39 -0.17
C ASP A 134 16.94 5.25 -0.58
N GLU A 135 17.84 5.39 0.41
CA GLU A 135 19.29 5.30 0.24
C GLU A 135 19.75 3.92 -0.28
N ASN A 136 18.95 2.88 -0.07
CA ASN A 136 19.21 1.51 -0.54
C ASN A 136 18.54 1.24 -1.91
N GLY A 137 18.04 2.28 -2.58
CA GLY A 137 17.36 2.19 -3.86
C GLY A 137 15.97 1.56 -3.81
N GLN A 138 15.42 1.31 -2.62
CA GLN A 138 14.09 0.71 -2.45
C GLN A 138 13.01 1.74 -2.73
N ALA A 139 11.94 1.33 -3.43
CA ALA A 139 10.81 2.23 -3.66
C ALA A 139 10.08 2.49 -2.34
N LYS A 140 9.65 3.74 -2.14
CA LYS A 140 8.81 4.08 -0.99
C LYS A 140 7.52 3.27 -1.04
N VAL A 141 7.21 2.62 0.08
CA VAL A 141 5.97 1.87 0.25
C VAL A 141 4.88 2.80 0.78
N ASN A 142 3.79 2.96 0.03
CA ASN A 142 2.60 3.68 0.47
C ASN A 142 1.53 2.71 0.95
N TYR A 143 0.93 3.04 2.10
CA TYR A 143 -0.18 2.30 2.69
C TYR A 143 -1.45 3.13 2.67
N PHE A 144 -2.54 2.57 2.15
CA PHE A 144 -3.87 3.16 2.16
C PHE A 144 -4.77 2.30 3.04
N ASN A 145 -4.82 2.63 4.33
CA ASN A 145 -5.64 1.93 5.32
C ASN A 145 -7.13 2.30 5.16
N ASN A 146 -8.00 1.69 5.96
CA ASN A 146 -9.44 1.95 5.89
C ASN A 146 -9.79 3.45 6.08
N SER A 147 -9.07 4.17 6.95
CA SER A 147 -9.27 5.60 7.18
C SER A 147 -8.92 6.48 5.96
N TYR A 148 -8.13 5.96 5.02
CA TYR A 148 -7.89 6.62 3.74
C TYR A 148 -9.17 6.71 2.90
N GLY A 149 -10.09 5.76 3.07
CA GLY A 149 -11.42 5.78 2.44
C GLY A 149 -11.41 5.40 0.96
N TYR A 150 -10.57 4.45 0.55
CA TYR A 150 -10.74 3.76 -0.74
C TYR A 150 -11.57 2.49 -0.52
N ASP A 151 -12.71 2.42 -1.21
CA ASP A 151 -13.57 1.24 -1.23
C ASP A 151 -13.56 0.63 -2.64
N LEU A 152 -13.09 -0.62 -2.74
CA LEU A 152 -13.03 -1.34 -4.01
C LEU A 152 -14.43 -1.71 -4.54
N HIS A 153 -15.36 -2.07 -3.67
CA HIS A 153 -16.72 -2.43 -4.07
C HIS A 153 -17.42 -1.21 -4.64
N GLU A 154 -17.30 -0.05 -3.98
CA GLU A 154 -17.83 1.22 -4.47
C GLU A 154 -17.20 1.62 -5.81
N ALA A 155 -15.86 1.51 -5.93
CA ALA A 155 -15.15 1.88 -7.15
C ALA A 155 -15.56 1.02 -8.35
N VAL A 156 -15.66 -0.30 -8.17
CA VAL A 156 -16.07 -1.24 -9.23
C VAL A 156 -17.57 -1.12 -9.54
N GLY A 157 -18.43 -0.94 -8.53
CA GLY A 157 -19.88 -0.86 -8.68
C GLY A 157 -20.38 0.36 -9.48
N ARG A 158 -19.53 1.37 -9.68
CA ARG A 158 -19.81 2.52 -10.56
C ARG A 158 -19.65 2.19 -12.05
N ILE A 159 -19.03 1.06 -12.38
CA ILE A 159 -18.75 0.65 -13.76
C ILE A 159 -19.84 -0.32 -14.19
N PRO A 160 -20.50 -0.11 -15.35
CA PRO A 160 -21.52 -1.04 -15.85
C PRO A 160 -20.86 -2.32 -16.36
N LEU A 161 -20.56 -3.25 -15.45
CA LEU A 161 -19.97 -4.55 -15.77
C LEU A 161 -21.07 -5.61 -15.88
N LYS A 162 -20.91 -6.56 -16.81
CA LYS A 162 -21.80 -7.72 -16.93
C LYS A 162 -21.73 -8.61 -15.68
N GLU A 163 -20.56 -8.67 -15.06
CA GLU A 163 -20.30 -9.43 -13.85
C GLU A 163 -21.16 -9.00 -12.67
N LEU A 164 -21.68 -7.76 -12.63
CA LEU A 164 -22.58 -7.30 -11.56
C LEU A 164 -23.84 -8.17 -11.39
N GLY A 165 -24.26 -8.90 -12.43
CA GLY A 165 -25.36 -9.86 -12.36
C GLY A 165 -24.98 -11.26 -11.86
N ASP A 166 -23.72 -11.51 -11.55
CA ASP A 166 -23.17 -12.82 -11.16
C ASP A 166 -22.29 -12.67 -9.90
N PRO A 167 -22.82 -12.98 -8.70
CA PRO A 167 -22.10 -12.81 -7.44
C PRO A 167 -20.77 -13.56 -7.37
N ASP A 168 -20.68 -14.77 -7.95
CA ASP A 168 -19.46 -15.59 -7.90
C ASP A 168 -18.35 -14.97 -8.78
N ARG A 169 -18.71 -14.46 -9.96
CA ARG A 169 -17.77 -13.72 -10.81
C ARG A 169 -17.33 -12.41 -10.18
N MET A 170 -18.21 -11.72 -9.47
CA MET A 170 -17.85 -10.50 -8.74
C MET A 170 -16.87 -10.79 -7.61
N GLU A 171 -17.11 -11.84 -6.82
CA GLU A 171 -16.17 -12.23 -5.76
C GLU A 171 -14.80 -12.59 -6.35
N ALA A 172 -14.76 -13.37 -7.44
CA ALA A 172 -13.51 -13.68 -8.13
C ALA A 172 -12.79 -12.41 -8.63
N LEU A 173 -13.54 -11.44 -9.18
CA LEU A 173 -13.01 -10.15 -9.61
C LEU A 173 -12.42 -9.36 -8.42
N TYR A 174 -13.12 -9.30 -7.30
CA TYR A 174 -12.63 -8.62 -6.09
C TYR A 174 -11.37 -9.25 -5.54
N VAL A 175 -11.32 -10.58 -5.44
CA VAL A 175 -10.13 -11.32 -4.99
C VAL A 175 -8.94 -11.06 -5.91
N ALA A 176 -9.16 -11.10 -7.24
CA ALA A 176 -8.13 -10.81 -8.22
C ALA A 176 -7.57 -9.38 -8.06
N LEU A 177 -8.45 -8.37 -7.96
CA LEU A 177 -8.07 -6.98 -7.77
C LEU A 177 -7.37 -6.73 -6.43
N GLN A 178 -7.82 -7.37 -5.35
CA GLN A 178 -7.17 -7.32 -4.03
C GLN A 178 -5.77 -7.92 -4.07
N ARG A 179 -5.53 -8.98 -4.84
CA ARG A 179 -4.20 -9.54 -5.06
C ARG A 179 -3.33 -8.70 -6.00
N GLY A 180 -3.86 -7.59 -6.52
CA GLY A 180 -3.16 -6.71 -7.48
C GLY A 180 -3.10 -7.26 -8.89
N GLN A 181 -3.93 -8.23 -9.25
CA GLN A 181 -4.00 -8.75 -10.61
C GLN A 181 -4.59 -7.69 -11.57
N LEU A 182 -4.25 -7.82 -12.86
CA LEU A 182 -4.90 -7.10 -13.94
C LEU A 182 -6.09 -7.97 -14.39
N ALA A 183 -7.24 -7.75 -13.75
CA ALA A 183 -8.38 -8.66 -13.82
C ALA A 183 -9.25 -8.38 -15.05
N HIS A 184 -9.62 -9.42 -15.80
CA HIS A 184 -10.52 -9.29 -16.96
C HIS A 184 -11.97 -9.12 -16.50
N ALA A 185 -12.71 -8.25 -17.18
CA ALA A 185 -14.13 -7.99 -16.95
C ALA A 185 -14.82 -7.58 -18.27
N THR A 186 -16.15 -7.52 -18.24
CA THR A 186 -16.97 -7.23 -19.43
C THR A 186 -17.75 -5.94 -19.23
N LEU A 187 -17.31 -4.84 -19.86
CA LEU A 187 -17.99 -3.55 -19.83
C LEU A 187 -19.21 -3.55 -20.76
N ILE A 188 -20.36 -3.11 -20.24
CA ILE A 188 -21.58 -2.86 -21.02
C ILE A 188 -21.64 -1.38 -21.38
N LYS A 189 -21.47 -1.05 -22.66
CA LYS A 189 -21.55 0.34 -23.17
C LYS A 189 -22.47 0.43 -24.37
N GLY A 190 -23.60 1.13 -24.21
CA GLY A 190 -24.60 1.27 -25.27
C GLY A 190 -25.18 -0.06 -25.74
N GLY A 191 -25.39 -1.01 -24.81
CA GLY A 191 -25.89 -2.36 -25.10
C GLY A 191 -24.86 -3.31 -25.72
N LYS A 192 -23.60 -2.87 -25.91
CA LYS A 192 -22.50 -3.72 -26.40
C LYS A 192 -21.62 -4.19 -25.27
N GLU A 193 -21.18 -5.43 -25.35
CA GLU A 193 -20.18 -6.03 -24.46
C GLU A 193 -18.78 -5.73 -24.98
N ILE A 194 -17.91 -5.20 -24.11
CA ILE A 194 -16.54 -4.83 -24.42
C ILE A 194 -15.64 -5.47 -23.35
N SER A 195 -14.71 -6.34 -23.79
CA SER A 195 -13.69 -6.89 -22.91
C SER A 195 -12.73 -5.80 -22.43
N VAL A 196 -12.56 -5.70 -21.11
CA VAL A 196 -11.66 -4.74 -20.46
C VAL A 196 -10.85 -5.41 -19.37
N GLN A 197 -9.76 -4.78 -18.96
CA GLN A 197 -8.99 -5.18 -17.80
C GLN A 197 -9.01 -4.09 -16.73
N LEU A 198 -9.09 -4.50 -15.46
CA LEU A 198 -9.18 -3.62 -14.31
C LEU A 198 -8.01 -3.83 -13.35
N ALA A 199 -7.56 -2.75 -12.71
CA ALA A 199 -6.59 -2.80 -11.62
C ALA A 199 -6.96 -1.77 -10.54
N ALA A 200 -6.84 -2.14 -9.27
CA ALA A 200 -7.12 -1.22 -8.16
C ALA A 200 -6.19 0.01 -8.17
N ASP A 201 -6.73 1.19 -7.91
CA ASP A 201 -5.96 2.44 -7.79
C ASP A 201 -6.32 3.22 -6.53
N PRO A 202 -5.91 2.70 -5.35
CA PRO A 202 -6.25 3.29 -4.06
C PRO A 202 -5.87 4.76 -3.97
N LYS A 203 -4.73 5.17 -4.53
CA LYS A 203 -4.25 6.57 -4.54
C LYS A 203 -5.28 7.56 -5.10
N PHE A 204 -6.09 7.13 -6.06
CA PHE A 204 -7.13 7.96 -6.69
C PHE A 204 -8.54 7.51 -6.34
N LYS A 205 -8.67 6.61 -5.35
CA LYS A 205 -9.93 6.03 -4.87
C LYS A 205 -10.83 5.49 -5.99
N THR A 206 -10.20 4.83 -6.96
CA THR A 206 -10.86 4.30 -8.15
C THR A 206 -10.14 3.05 -8.63
N VAL A 207 -10.56 2.50 -9.76
CA VAL A 207 -9.80 1.50 -10.52
C VAL A 207 -9.20 2.15 -11.77
N LYS A 208 -8.14 1.56 -12.32
CA LYS A 208 -7.71 1.80 -13.70
C LYS A 208 -8.39 0.79 -14.61
N MET A 209 -8.72 1.20 -15.82
CA MET A 209 -9.29 0.35 -16.85
C MET A 209 -8.43 0.40 -18.12
N PHE A 210 -8.30 -0.73 -18.79
CA PHE A 210 -7.54 -0.91 -20.01
C PHE A 210 -8.34 -1.76 -20.99
N ASP A 211 -8.06 -1.64 -22.29
CA ASP A 211 -8.48 -2.66 -23.26
C ASP A 211 -7.53 -3.88 -23.20
N MET A 212 -7.77 -4.86 -24.08
CA MET A 212 -6.97 -6.09 -24.13
C MET A 212 -5.56 -5.88 -24.72
N ASP A 213 -5.31 -4.72 -25.32
CA ASP A 213 -3.99 -4.31 -25.84
C ASP A 213 -3.22 -3.47 -24.80
N ASN A 214 -3.70 -3.41 -23.55
CA ASN A 214 -3.18 -2.61 -22.44
C ASN A 214 -3.22 -1.08 -22.67
N VAL A 215 -4.06 -0.60 -23.59
CA VAL A 215 -4.29 0.83 -23.77
C VAL A 215 -5.24 1.31 -22.67
N LYS A 216 -4.84 2.36 -21.95
CA LYS A 216 -5.62 2.91 -20.85
C LYS A 216 -6.95 3.50 -21.36
N LEU A 217 -8.05 3.03 -20.78
CA LEU A 217 -9.40 3.52 -21.04
C LEU A 217 -9.85 4.50 -19.96
N TYR A 218 -10.82 5.35 -20.31
CA TYR A 218 -11.50 6.21 -19.34
C TYR A 218 -12.50 5.38 -18.53
N VAL A 219 -12.42 5.49 -17.20
CA VAL A 219 -13.39 4.88 -16.29
C VAL A 219 -14.65 5.75 -16.26
N PRO A 220 -15.82 5.23 -16.64
CA PRO A 220 -17.07 5.95 -16.54
C PRO A 220 -17.37 6.29 -15.06
N GLY A 221 -17.58 7.56 -14.73
CA GLY A 221 -18.02 7.99 -13.40
C GLY A 221 -17.36 9.29 -12.89
N PRO A 222 -17.96 9.96 -11.88
CA PRO A 222 -17.37 11.14 -11.27
C PRO A 222 -16.07 10.79 -10.55
N LYS A 223 -14.99 11.51 -10.83
CA LYS A 223 -13.74 11.40 -10.08
C LYS A 223 -14.01 11.90 -8.66
N GLN A 224 -13.61 11.13 -7.64
CA GLN A 224 -13.59 11.65 -6.28
C GLN A 224 -12.43 12.65 -6.15
N ASP A 225 -12.70 13.84 -5.62
CA ASP A 225 -11.67 14.83 -5.31
C ASP A 225 -10.70 14.25 -4.27
N VAL A 226 -9.46 14.03 -4.70
CA VAL A 226 -8.41 13.52 -3.81
C VAL A 226 -7.84 14.69 -3.02
N ARG A 227 -8.38 14.97 -1.83
CA ARG A 227 -7.63 15.77 -0.84
C ARG A 227 -6.52 14.89 -0.30
N TYR A 228 -5.27 15.28 -0.52
CA TYR A 228 -4.09 14.60 0.03
C TYR A 228 -4.12 14.68 1.57
N GLY A 229 -4.80 13.74 2.22
CA GLY A 229 -4.54 13.42 3.61
C GLY A 229 -3.19 12.73 3.68
N GLN A 230 -2.27 13.25 4.49
CA GLN A 230 -1.06 12.50 4.84
C GLN A 230 -1.50 11.14 5.38
N ALA A 231 -1.06 10.05 4.73
CA ALA A 231 -1.12 8.75 5.36
C ALA A 231 -0.39 8.85 6.71
N PRO A 232 -0.89 8.23 7.79
CA PRO A 232 -0.22 8.28 9.07
C PRO A 232 1.15 7.61 8.92
N VAL A 233 2.20 8.42 8.79
CA VAL A 233 3.59 8.01 8.93
C VAL A 233 3.95 8.27 10.39
N ASP A 234 4.49 7.24 11.04
CA ASP A 234 5.14 7.22 12.36
C ASP A 234 5.26 8.57 13.08
N GLN A 235 4.46 8.76 14.14
CA GLN A 235 4.57 9.91 15.05
C GLN A 235 5.74 9.80 16.05
N THR A 236 6.68 8.88 15.90
CA THR A 236 7.74 8.60 16.87
C THR A 236 9.15 8.97 16.41
N ALA A 237 9.31 10.09 15.68
CA ALA A 237 10.65 10.61 15.35
C ALA A 237 10.80 12.14 15.35
N LYS A 238 9.98 12.89 16.11
CA LYS A 238 10.20 14.33 16.32
C LYS A 238 9.98 14.76 17.77
N GLN A 239 10.87 14.35 18.68
CA GLN A 239 11.20 15.15 19.86
C GLN A 239 12.68 14.95 20.23
N LYS A 240 13.33 16.07 20.60
CA LYS A 240 14.78 16.36 20.67
C LYS A 240 15.30 16.74 19.28
N GLU A 241 15.43 18.02 18.95
CA GLU A 241 16.30 18.99 19.62
C GLU A 241 15.66 20.39 19.72
N VAL A 242 15.66 20.97 20.93
CA VAL A 242 15.66 22.42 21.15
C VAL A 242 16.59 22.72 22.32
N GLY A 243 17.52 23.64 22.10
CA GLY A 243 18.47 24.22 23.06
C GLY A 243 19.91 24.03 22.55
N GLN A 244 20.70 25.04 22.22
CA GLN A 244 20.70 26.43 22.64
C GLN A 244 21.63 27.24 21.70
N SER A 245 21.35 28.54 21.54
CA SER A 245 22.13 29.47 20.71
C SER A 245 23.52 29.77 21.28
N LEU A 246 24.43 30.30 20.43
CA LEU A 246 25.16 31.56 20.65
C LEU A 246 26.21 31.81 19.54
N GLY A 247 26.19 33.03 18.98
CA GLY A 247 27.41 33.73 18.54
C GLY A 247 27.75 33.75 17.05
N SER A 248 27.33 34.81 16.35
CA SER A 248 28.03 35.40 15.19
C SER A 248 29.39 36.01 15.64
N PRO A 249 30.39 36.36 14.78
CA PRO A 249 30.18 37.13 13.54
C PRO A 249 31.17 36.96 12.34
N THR A 250 30.73 37.48 11.19
CA THR A 250 31.48 38.14 10.08
C THR A 250 32.53 37.38 9.24
N ARG A 251 32.34 37.37 7.91
CA ARG A 251 33.00 38.29 6.94
C ARG A 251 32.49 38.11 5.48
N GLU A 252 32.30 39.27 4.83
CA GLU A 252 32.41 39.67 3.40
C GLU A 252 32.57 38.58 2.32
N SER A 253 31.96 38.66 1.12
CA SER A 253 31.99 39.78 0.16
C SER A 253 31.16 39.48 -1.11
N SER A 254 30.63 40.55 -1.72
CA SER A 254 30.31 40.76 -3.17
C SER A 254 29.27 39.82 -3.85
N GLU A 255 28.41 40.23 -4.78
CA GLU A 255 28.34 41.43 -5.61
C GLU A 255 26.90 41.63 -6.16
N LYS A 256 26.53 42.90 -6.29
CA LYS A 256 25.61 43.58 -7.24
C LYS A 256 24.42 42.84 -7.90
N GLY A 257 23.27 43.49 -7.79
CA GLY A 257 22.19 43.44 -8.79
C GLY A 257 20.95 44.23 -8.38
N LYS A 258 21.00 45.58 -8.46
CA LYS A 258 19.85 46.47 -8.31
C LYS A 258 18.91 46.34 -9.53
N SER A 259 17.61 46.24 -9.29
CA SER A 259 16.63 47.15 -9.89
C SER A 259 15.43 47.30 -8.95
N VAL A 260 15.06 48.57 -8.74
CA VAL A 260 13.95 49.08 -7.93
C VAL A 260 13.02 49.81 -8.89
N GLY A 261 11.72 49.76 -8.60
CA GLY A 261 10.77 50.80 -8.96
C GLY A 261 9.42 50.23 -9.37
N THR A 262 8.47 50.02 -8.44
CA THR A 262 7.43 50.99 -7.99
C THR A 262 6.47 51.37 -9.13
N SER A 263 5.15 51.38 -8.97
CA SER A 263 4.34 51.82 -7.83
C SER A 263 2.85 51.50 -8.07
N ASP A 264 2.12 51.26 -6.97
CA ASP A 264 0.82 51.85 -6.54
C ASP A 264 -0.32 52.06 -7.58
N ALA A 265 -1.61 51.94 -7.25
CA ALA A 265 -2.30 52.19 -5.99
C ALA A 265 -3.77 51.69 -6.02
N LYS A 266 -4.31 51.38 -4.82
CA LYS A 266 -5.62 51.80 -4.25
C LYS A 266 -6.93 51.41 -4.97
N LYS A 267 -8.05 51.09 -4.30
CA LYS A 267 -8.62 51.40 -2.97
C LYS A 267 -9.75 50.35 -2.72
N LYS A 268 -9.91 49.79 -1.50
CA LYS A 268 -10.90 50.15 -0.44
C LYS A 268 -12.36 50.21 -0.95
N GLU A 269 -13.41 49.77 -0.27
CA GLU A 269 -13.75 49.33 1.11
C GLU A 269 -15.26 49.61 1.16
N VAL A 270 -16.10 48.79 1.80
CA VAL A 270 -17.24 49.24 2.65
C VAL A 270 -17.82 48.01 3.35
N THR A 271 -17.70 48.06 4.67
CA THR A 271 -18.50 47.36 5.69
C THR A 271 -19.81 48.12 5.92
N ALA A 272 -20.91 47.42 6.24
CA ALA A 272 -21.90 47.89 7.21
C ALA A 272 -22.86 46.79 7.65
N ASN A 273 -23.18 46.85 8.94
CA ASN A 273 -24.00 45.97 9.76
C ASN A 273 -25.51 46.02 9.42
N ASN A 274 -26.26 45.00 9.85
CA ASN A 274 -27.43 45.23 10.69
C ASN A 274 -27.85 43.98 11.50
N SER A 275 -28.13 44.21 12.79
CA SER A 275 -28.94 43.43 13.74
C SER A 275 -30.44 43.50 13.32
N VAL A 276 -31.42 42.73 13.82
CA VAL A 276 -31.89 42.43 15.20
C VAL A 276 -32.93 41.26 15.14
N SER A 277 -33.09 40.50 16.25
CA SER A 277 -34.32 39.82 16.78
C SER A 277 -34.98 38.70 15.94
N ASP A 278 -35.53 37.60 16.49
CA ASP A 278 -36.27 37.42 17.75
C ASP A 278 -36.36 35.92 18.16
N GLU A 279 -36.81 35.71 19.39
CA GLU A 279 -36.96 34.48 20.17
C GLU A 279 -37.78 33.33 19.54
N LEU A 280 -37.51 32.08 19.99
CA LEU A 280 -38.42 31.31 20.88
C LEU A 280 -38.00 29.83 20.98
N LEU A 281 -37.56 29.44 22.19
CA LEU A 281 -37.62 28.05 22.67
C LEU A 281 -39.05 27.74 23.14
N PRO A 282 -39.39 26.45 23.33
CA PRO A 282 -39.86 26.12 24.68
C PRO A 282 -39.20 24.88 25.30
N LYS A 283 -39.07 24.97 26.63
CA LYS A 283 -38.65 23.92 27.57
C LYS A 283 -39.81 22.98 27.93
N LYS A 284 -39.44 21.72 28.16
CA LYS A 284 -39.88 20.74 29.20
C LYS A 284 -41.37 20.61 29.53
N ARG A 285 -41.83 19.35 29.55
CA ARG A 285 -42.59 18.83 30.70
C ARG A 285 -42.15 17.43 31.08
N ALA A 286 -42.04 17.24 32.39
CA ALA A 286 -41.73 16.01 33.09
C ALA A 286 -43.01 15.29 33.52
N GLY A 287 -42.91 13.96 33.72
CA GLY A 287 -43.80 13.11 34.50
C GLY A 287 -43.25 11.68 34.46
N LYS A 288 -42.57 11.20 35.52
CA LYS A 288 -43.12 10.35 36.61
C LYS A 288 -44.01 9.21 36.08
N SER A 289 -43.95 7.95 36.49
CA SER A 289 -43.15 7.17 37.45
C SER A 289 -43.85 5.80 37.56
N LYS A 290 -43.13 4.76 38.04
CA LYS A 290 -43.60 3.47 38.58
C LYS A 290 -44.00 2.42 37.51
N GLY A 291 -43.61 1.15 37.64
CA GLY A 291 -42.88 0.45 38.71
C GLY A 291 -42.69 -1.03 38.37
N LEU A 292 -41.92 -1.69 39.26
CA LEU A 292 -41.87 -3.11 39.66
C LEU A 292 -42.91 -4.05 38.97
N THR A 293 -42.64 -5.31 38.61
CA THR A 293 -41.91 -6.38 39.32
C THR A 293 -41.96 -7.66 38.47
N ALA A 294 -41.04 -8.58 38.81
CA ALA A 294 -41.02 -10.04 38.56
C ALA A 294 -40.66 -10.52 37.15
#